data_AF-A0A963M4K9-F1
#
_entry.id   AF-A0A963M4K9-F1
#
_cell.length_a   1.000
_cell.length_b   1.000
_cell.length_c   1.000
_cell.angle_alpha   90.00
_cell.angle_beta   90.00
_cell.angle_gamma   90.00
#
_symmetry.space_group_name_H-M   'P 1'
#
loop_
_entity.id
_entity.type
_entity.pdbx_description
1 polymer ?
#
loop_
_entity_poly.entity_id
_entity_poly.type
_entity_poly.pdbx_seq_one_letter_code
_entity_poly.pdbx_strand_id
1 'polypeptide(L)'
;MAVSDWRAKAIKRSALAVAGFAFGTAAHADWVIAAGSVSDMGGGTVTLGCTDLYVAGTLTVGAGGSLTDVRSVFIEPGGSLQLDGGRLELAQQWVNQGSLSTGGGQVLRVDSATCPAAGPVGPIGMDAVGVPTLSEAALAWLAAMLGWLGLRSRRRSSSPR
;
A
#
# COMPACT_ATOMS: atom_id res chain seq x y z
N MET A 1 -1.83 32.54 66.70
CA MET A 1 -0.62 33.15 66.10
C MET A 1 0.21 32.01 65.52
N ALA A 2 0.35 32.01 64.20
CA ALA A 2 1.03 30.98 63.43
C ALA A 2 2.51 31.33 63.24
N VAL A 3 3.39 30.32 63.33
CA VAL A 3 4.68 30.20 62.62
C VAL A 3 4.95 28.69 62.62
N SER A 4 4.72 27.93 61.53
CA SER A 4 5.57 27.82 60.34
C SER A 4 7.05 27.49 60.72
N ASP A 5 7.78 26.52 60.16
CA ASP A 5 7.52 25.65 59.04
C ASP A 5 8.79 24.79 58.69
N TRP A 6 8.59 23.80 57.83
CA TRP A 6 9.48 23.37 56.72
C TRP A 6 10.79 22.55 56.88
N ARG A 7 11.37 22.25 58.05
CA ARG A 7 12.73 21.62 58.08
C ARG A 7 12.85 20.09 58.19
N ALA A 8 11.80 19.32 57.91
CA ALA A 8 11.84 17.87 58.07
C ALA A 8 11.39 17.11 56.81
N LYS A 9 12.14 17.25 55.70
CA LYS A 9 12.11 16.25 54.61
C LYS A 9 13.35 16.33 53.73
N ALA A 10 14.51 16.39 54.38
CA ALA A 10 15.77 16.17 53.71
C ALA A 10 15.99 14.65 53.48
N ILE A 11 15.83 14.26 52.21
CA ILE A 11 16.78 13.41 51.49
C ILE A 11 17.04 12.05 52.16
N LYS A 12 16.25 11.03 51.82
CA LYS A 12 16.72 9.64 51.84
C LYS A 12 16.29 8.90 50.57
N ARG A 13 17.19 9.02 49.59
CA ARG A 13 17.77 7.92 48.82
C ARG A 13 16.80 7.09 47.96
N SER A 14 16.77 7.52 46.70
CA SER A 14 16.80 6.69 45.49
C SER A 14 17.13 5.21 45.73
N ALA A 15 16.23 4.33 45.30
CA ALA A 15 16.57 2.97 44.89
C ALA A 15 15.48 2.43 43.94
N LEU A 16 15.91 2.11 42.72
CA LEU A 16 15.45 1.05 41.82
C LEU A 16 13.95 0.85 41.58
N ALA A 17 13.53 1.08 40.34
CA ALA A 17 13.09 0.00 39.44
C ALA A 17 13.01 0.53 38.01
N VAL A 18 14.12 0.45 37.29
CA VAL A 18 14.16 0.51 35.82
C VAL A 18 13.54 -0.79 35.32
N ALA A 19 12.27 -0.75 34.92
CA ALA A 19 11.59 -1.87 34.26
C ALA A 19 10.65 -1.31 33.19
N GLY A 20 11.23 -0.73 32.15
CA GLY A 20 10.49 -0.07 31.07
C GLY A 20 11.22 -0.15 29.74
N PHE A 21 11.82 -1.31 29.41
CA PHE A 21 12.45 -1.55 28.11
C PHE A 21 12.27 -3.03 27.75
N ALA A 22 11.09 -3.43 27.27
CA ALA A 22 10.98 -4.75 26.65
C ALA A 22 9.79 -4.93 25.69
N PHE A 23 9.21 -3.89 25.09
CA PHE A 23 8.30 -4.10 23.95
C PHE A 23 8.44 -2.96 22.95
N GLY A 24 9.63 -2.83 22.36
CA GLY A 24 9.78 -2.11 21.10
C GLY A 24 9.20 -2.98 20.00
N THR A 25 7.93 -2.82 19.68
CA THR A 25 7.42 -3.28 18.38
C THR A 25 8.27 -2.61 17.32
N ALA A 26 8.80 -3.36 16.35
CA ALA A 26 9.47 -2.76 15.20
C ALA A 26 8.51 -1.75 14.57
N ALA A 27 8.83 -0.45 14.69
CA ALA A 27 8.11 0.58 13.98
C ALA A 27 8.55 0.44 12.52
N HIS A 28 7.80 -0.32 11.73
CA HIS A 28 7.99 -0.37 10.29
C HIS A 28 7.56 0.99 9.74
N ALA A 29 8.53 1.79 9.29
CA ALA A 29 8.25 3.04 8.60
C ALA A 29 7.91 2.70 7.14
N ASP A 30 6.64 2.77 6.80
CA ASP A 30 6.19 2.68 5.42
C ASP A 30 6.57 3.98 4.69
N TRP A 31 6.94 3.87 3.42
CA TRP A 31 7.18 5.05 2.59
C TRP A 31 5.92 5.41 1.83
N VAL A 32 5.38 6.59 2.13
CA VAL A 32 4.15 7.09 1.54
C VAL A 32 4.45 8.29 0.65
N ILE A 33 4.18 8.14 -0.64
CA ILE A 33 4.14 9.24 -1.61
C ILE A 33 2.70 9.75 -1.64
N ALA A 34 2.42 10.79 -0.86
CA ALA A 34 1.07 11.32 -0.69
C ALA A 34 0.47 11.88 -1.99
N ALA A 35 -0.85 11.92 -2.09
CA ALA A 35 -1.54 12.49 -3.26
C ALA A 35 -1.10 13.94 -3.51
N GLY A 36 -0.87 14.28 -4.78
CA GLY A 36 -0.36 15.60 -5.19
C GLY A 36 1.12 15.84 -4.92
N SER A 37 1.82 14.91 -4.26
CA SER A 37 3.28 14.98 -4.10
C SER A 37 4.01 14.40 -5.31
N VAL A 38 5.26 14.83 -5.51
CA VAL A 38 6.17 14.30 -6.51
C VAL A 38 7.48 13.95 -5.83
N SER A 39 7.97 12.73 -6.05
CA SER A 39 9.28 12.27 -5.62
C SER A 39 10.03 11.72 -6.82
N ASP A 40 11.22 12.26 -7.10
CA ASP A 40 12.09 11.82 -8.18
C ASP A 40 13.42 11.36 -7.58
N MET A 41 13.78 10.12 -7.89
CA MET A 41 15.03 9.52 -7.44
C MET A 41 16.19 9.69 -8.42
N GLY A 42 15.93 10.11 -9.66
CA GLY A 42 16.90 10.03 -10.75
C GLY A 42 17.54 8.64 -10.82
N GLY A 43 18.88 8.58 -10.87
CA GLY A 43 19.64 7.32 -10.83
C GLY A 43 19.98 6.79 -9.43
N GLY A 44 19.33 7.29 -8.37
CA GLY A 44 19.62 6.95 -6.98
C GLY A 44 19.10 5.57 -6.55
N THR A 45 19.63 5.05 -5.44
CA THR A 45 19.15 3.79 -4.83
C THR A 45 18.51 4.05 -3.47
N VAL A 46 17.35 3.44 -3.24
CA VAL A 46 16.64 3.43 -1.96
C VAL A 46 16.40 1.98 -1.54
N THR A 47 16.65 1.70 -0.26
CA THR A 47 16.42 0.38 0.36
C THR A 47 15.41 0.55 1.49
N LEU A 48 14.28 -0.15 1.40
CA LEU A 48 13.18 -0.02 2.37
C LEU A 48 13.27 -1.01 3.54
N GLY A 49 14.21 -1.95 3.51
CA GLY A 49 14.45 -2.86 4.65
C GLY A 49 13.23 -3.72 5.01
N CYS A 50 12.49 -4.17 3.99
CA CYS A 50 11.25 -4.92 4.08
C CYS A 50 10.06 -4.12 4.67
N THR A 51 9.90 -2.87 4.27
CA THR A 51 8.69 -2.07 4.53
C THR A 51 7.89 -1.82 3.26
N ASP A 52 6.65 -1.34 3.42
CA ASP A 52 5.74 -1.14 2.30
C ASP A 52 5.94 0.24 1.64
N LEU A 53 5.66 0.26 0.33
CA LEU A 53 5.61 1.47 -0.48
C LEU A 53 4.16 1.76 -0.88
N TYR A 54 3.68 2.95 -0.54
CA TYR A 54 2.37 3.46 -0.95
C TYR A 54 2.55 4.66 -1.89
N VAL A 55 1.97 4.59 -3.08
CA VAL A 55 2.09 5.62 -4.11
C VAL A 55 0.71 6.18 -4.47
N ALA A 56 0.37 7.31 -3.87
CA ALA A 56 -0.83 8.10 -4.18
C ALA A 56 -0.54 9.37 -4.99
N GLY A 57 0.70 9.86 -4.92
CA GLY A 57 1.24 10.92 -5.79
C GLY A 57 2.05 10.34 -6.95
N THR A 58 3.11 11.04 -7.35
CA THR A 58 4.03 10.61 -8.41
C THR A 58 5.38 10.19 -7.84
N LEU A 59 5.82 8.97 -8.16
CA LEU A 59 7.17 8.48 -7.88
C LEU A 59 7.88 8.17 -9.20
N THR A 60 9.02 8.80 -9.43
CA THR A 60 9.90 8.53 -10.57
C THR A 60 11.19 7.86 -10.10
N VAL A 61 11.48 6.69 -10.66
CA VAL A 61 12.72 5.94 -10.54
C VAL A 61 13.41 6.02 -11.89
N GLY A 62 14.30 7.00 -12.04
CA GLY A 62 14.99 7.27 -13.30
C GLY A 62 16.04 6.21 -13.67
N ALA A 63 16.67 6.42 -14.82
CA ALA A 63 17.62 5.49 -15.39
C ALA A 63 18.79 5.19 -14.43
N GLY A 64 19.05 3.90 -14.20
CA GLY A 64 20.06 3.44 -13.23
C GLY A 64 19.62 3.50 -11.77
N GLY A 65 18.44 4.04 -11.47
CA GLY A 65 17.87 4.07 -10.14
C GLY A 65 17.33 2.70 -9.71
N SER A 66 17.31 2.45 -8.40
CA SER A 66 16.88 1.17 -7.84
C SER A 66 16.12 1.30 -6.52
N LEU A 67 14.96 0.66 -6.43
CA LEU A 67 14.25 0.38 -5.19
C LEU A 67 14.45 -1.07 -4.80
N THR A 68 14.94 -1.32 -3.59
CA THR A 68 15.31 -2.66 -3.12
C THR A 68 14.77 -2.93 -1.72
N ASP A 69 14.66 -4.22 -1.38
CA ASP A 69 14.06 -4.70 -0.14
C ASP A 69 12.70 -4.05 0.16
N VAL A 70 11.85 -3.92 -0.86
CA VAL A 70 10.46 -3.49 -0.66
C VAL A 70 9.63 -4.71 -0.25
N ARG A 71 8.82 -4.59 0.79
CA ARG A 71 7.92 -5.69 1.16
C ARG A 71 6.78 -5.77 0.17
N SER A 72 5.91 -4.77 0.12
CA SER A 72 4.81 -4.69 -0.82
C SER A 72 4.73 -3.31 -1.46
N VAL A 73 4.19 -3.27 -2.68
CA VAL A 73 3.95 -2.03 -3.42
C VAL A 73 2.47 -1.87 -3.67
N PHE A 74 1.95 -0.71 -3.30
CA PHE A 74 0.57 -0.30 -3.51
C PHE A 74 0.56 1.02 -4.28
N ILE A 75 0.16 0.97 -5.55
CA ILE A 75 -0.13 2.18 -6.34
C ILE A 75 -1.62 2.45 -6.17
N GLU A 76 -1.94 3.52 -5.45
CA GLU A 76 -3.31 3.92 -5.14
C GLU A 76 -3.99 4.57 -6.36
N PRO A 77 -5.33 4.66 -6.37
CA PRO A 77 -6.05 5.41 -7.39
C PRO A 77 -5.54 6.86 -7.52
N GLY A 78 -5.20 7.27 -8.73
CA GLY A 78 -4.60 8.58 -9.00
C GLY A 78 -3.08 8.66 -8.80
N GLY A 79 -2.47 7.63 -8.21
CA GLY A 79 -1.03 7.49 -8.10
C GLY A 79 -0.34 7.16 -9.43
N SER A 80 0.93 7.55 -9.54
CA SER A 80 1.77 7.30 -10.71
C SER A 80 3.15 6.80 -10.31
N LEU A 81 3.51 5.61 -10.78
CA LEU A 81 4.87 5.08 -10.67
C LEU A 81 5.53 5.10 -12.06
N GLN A 82 6.67 5.77 -12.18
CA GLN A 82 7.44 5.90 -13.41
C GLN A 82 8.80 5.25 -13.17
N LEU A 83 9.13 4.19 -13.90
CA LEU A 83 10.38 3.45 -13.74
C LEU A 83 11.40 3.76 -14.84
N ASP A 84 11.40 4.96 -15.44
CA ASP A 84 12.17 5.42 -16.62
C ASP A 84 13.61 4.87 -16.79
N GLY A 85 13.77 3.57 -17.06
CA GLY A 85 15.04 2.82 -17.04
C GLY A 85 15.53 2.37 -15.66
N GLY A 86 14.77 2.59 -14.59
CA GLY A 86 15.02 2.15 -13.22
C GLY A 86 14.51 0.75 -12.89
N ARG A 87 14.86 0.26 -11.69
CA ARG A 87 14.47 -1.05 -11.19
C ARG A 87 13.70 -0.94 -9.87
N LEU A 88 12.67 -1.77 -9.71
CA LEU A 88 12.00 -1.97 -8.43
C LEU A 88 12.02 -3.46 -8.08
N GLU A 89 12.50 -3.78 -6.89
CA GLU A 89 12.52 -5.13 -6.32
C GLU A 89 11.63 -5.20 -5.09
N LEU A 90 10.64 -6.10 -5.11
CA LEU A 90 9.76 -6.35 -3.97
C LEU A 90 9.71 -7.83 -3.59
N ALA A 91 9.28 -8.14 -2.38
CA ALA A 91 9.16 -9.52 -1.93
C ALA A 91 7.72 -10.05 -2.07
N GLN A 92 6.72 -9.25 -1.70
CA GLN A 92 5.37 -9.72 -1.46
C GLN A 92 4.35 -9.15 -2.46
N GLN A 93 3.41 -8.33 -1.99
CA GLN A 93 2.24 -7.95 -2.76
C GLN A 93 2.58 -6.86 -3.76
N TRP A 94 2.04 -7.02 -4.97
CA TRP A 94 2.03 -5.99 -6.01
C TRP A 94 0.58 -5.63 -6.30
N VAL A 95 0.19 -4.40 -6.01
CA VAL A 95 -1.15 -3.88 -6.24
C VAL A 95 -1.05 -2.59 -7.02
N ASN A 96 -1.60 -2.57 -8.23
CA ASN A 96 -1.64 -1.38 -9.06
C ASN A 96 -3.10 -0.98 -9.35
N GLN A 97 -3.57 0.08 -8.71
CA GLN A 97 -4.87 0.71 -8.95
C GLN A 97 -4.73 2.11 -9.59
N GLY A 98 -3.51 2.52 -9.89
CA GLY A 98 -3.19 3.81 -10.52
C GLY A 98 -2.53 3.62 -11.88
N SER A 99 -1.45 4.36 -12.12
CA SER A 99 -0.69 4.29 -13.37
C SER A 99 0.74 3.78 -13.13
N LEU A 100 1.21 2.93 -14.04
CA LEU A 100 2.59 2.50 -14.14
C LEU A 100 3.11 2.84 -15.54
N SER A 101 4.23 3.55 -15.61
CA SER A 101 5.03 3.71 -16.83
C SER A 101 6.40 3.08 -16.59
N THR A 102 6.84 2.18 -17.46
CA THR A 102 8.14 1.51 -17.26
C THR A 102 9.28 2.27 -17.91
N GLY A 103 9.09 2.90 -19.07
CA GLY A 103 10.17 3.61 -19.78
C GLY A 103 11.43 2.75 -20.02
N GLY A 104 11.30 1.42 -20.09
CA GLY A 104 12.42 0.47 -20.18
C GLY A 104 12.91 -0.11 -18.85
N GLY A 105 12.35 0.32 -17.73
CA GLY A 105 12.56 -0.24 -16.39
C GLY A 105 11.77 -1.51 -16.11
N GLN A 106 12.00 -2.09 -14.93
CA GLN A 106 11.44 -3.40 -14.56
C GLN A 106 11.04 -3.50 -13.08
N VAL A 107 10.02 -4.31 -12.82
CA VAL A 107 9.58 -4.72 -11.48
C VAL A 107 9.89 -6.21 -11.31
N LEU A 108 10.68 -6.55 -10.30
CA LEU A 108 11.03 -7.94 -9.98
C LEU A 108 10.53 -8.30 -8.59
N ARG A 109 10.02 -9.52 -8.46
CA ARG A 109 9.91 -10.18 -7.17
C ARG A 109 11.24 -10.84 -6.84
N VAL A 110 11.82 -10.52 -5.68
CA VAL A 110 13.09 -11.05 -5.18
C VAL A 110 12.86 -11.68 -3.81
N ASP A 111 13.54 -12.79 -3.54
CA ASP A 111 13.54 -13.46 -2.24
C ASP A 111 14.82 -13.08 -1.46
N SER A 112 14.67 -12.69 -0.20
CA SER A 112 15.80 -12.39 0.68
C SER A 112 15.55 -12.91 2.10
N ALA A 113 16.64 -13.15 2.85
CA ALA A 113 16.55 -13.66 4.22
C ALA A 113 15.79 -12.71 5.17
N THR A 114 15.84 -11.41 4.88
CA THR A 114 15.18 -10.34 5.65
C THR A 114 13.81 -9.96 5.08
N CYS A 115 13.53 -10.32 3.82
CA CYS A 115 12.26 -10.05 3.15
C CYS A 115 11.85 -11.24 2.26
N PRO A 116 11.20 -12.27 2.84
CA PRO A 116 10.89 -13.48 2.10
C PRO A 116 9.81 -13.22 1.05
N ALA A 117 10.03 -13.76 -0.14
CA ALA A 117 9.13 -13.59 -1.27
C ALA A 117 7.79 -14.32 -1.04
N ALA A 118 6.69 -13.64 -1.34
CA ALA A 118 5.36 -14.25 -1.38
C ALA A 118 4.93 -14.46 -2.83
N GLY A 119 5.24 -15.66 -3.37
CA GLY A 119 4.90 -16.08 -4.73
C GLY A 119 6.12 -16.28 -5.63
N PRO A 120 5.92 -16.46 -6.95
CA PRO A 120 7.01 -16.73 -7.88
C PRO A 120 8.00 -15.56 -7.94
N VAL A 121 9.28 -15.87 -7.75
CA VAL A 121 10.42 -14.95 -7.94
C VAL A 121 10.63 -14.69 -9.44
N GLY A 122 11.03 -13.47 -9.79
CA GLY A 122 11.24 -13.04 -11.17
C GLY A 122 10.39 -11.81 -11.55
N PRO A 123 10.34 -11.45 -12.83
CA PRO A 123 9.57 -10.29 -13.29
C PRO A 123 8.10 -10.40 -12.90
N ILE A 124 7.53 -9.31 -12.37
CA ILE A 124 6.09 -9.25 -12.11
C ILE A 124 5.39 -8.97 -13.44
N GLY A 125 4.41 -9.81 -13.78
CA GLY A 125 3.52 -9.57 -14.90
C GLY A 125 2.83 -8.23 -14.72
N MET A 126 3.16 -7.26 -15.57
CA MET A 126 2.60 -5.90 -15.55
C MET A 126 1.26 -5.82 -16.27
N ASP A 127 0.73 -6.98 -16.66
CA ASP A 127 -0.62 -7.10 -17.18
C ASP A 127 -1.58 -6.69 -16.08
N ALA A 128 -2.41 -5.67 -16.37
CA ALA A 128 -3.49 -5.28 -15.49
C ALA A 128 -4.26 -6.56 -15.11
N VAL A 129 -4.40 -6.84 -13.81
CA VAL A 129 -5.34 -7.86 -13.37
C VAL A 129 -6.70 -7.33 -13.81
N GLY A 130 -7.18 -7.83 -14.95
CA GLY A 130 -8.50 -7.50 -15.44
C GLY A 130 -9.46 -7.76 -14.30
N VAL A 131 -10.18 -6.72 -13.86
CA VAL A 131 -11.35 -6.92 -13.01
C VAL A 131 -12.15 -8.04 -13.66
N PRO A 132 -12.52 -9.10 -12.91
CA PRO A 132 -13.27 -10.20 -13.49
C PRO A 132 -14.56 -9.62 -14.08
N THR A 133 -14.57 -9.45 -15.39
CA THR A 133 -15.75 -8.99 -16.10
C THR A 133 -16.73 -10.14 -16.04
N LEU A 134 -17.98 -9.82 -15.69
CA LEU A 134 -19.07 -10.78 -15.87
C LEU A 134 -19.03 -11.21 -17.33
N SER A 135 -19.08 -12.52 -17.58
CA SER A 135 -19.13 -13.03 -18.96
C SER A 135 -20.29 -12.35 -19.69
N GLU A 136 -20.17 -12.19 -21.01
CA GLU A 136 -21.23 -11.62 -21.85
C GLU A 136 -22.58 -12.33 -21.61
N ALA A 137 -22.52 -13.65 -21.35
CA ALA A 137 -23.65 -14.45 -20.94
C ALA A 137 -24.26 -14.01 -19.61
N ALA A 138 -23.45 -13.73 -18.58
CA ALA A 138 -23.93 -13.25 -17.29
C ALA A 138 -24.59 -11.86 -17.40
N LEU A 139 -24.04 -10.96 -18.23
CA LEU A 139 -24.65 -9.67 -18.52
C LEU A 139 -25.99 -9.82 -19.27
N ALA A 140 -26.05 -10.70 -20.27
CA ALA A 140 -27.28 -10.98 -21.01
C ALA A 140 -28.38 -11.56 -20.10
N TRP A 141 -28.00 -12.47 -19.19
CA TRP A 141 -28.92 -13.03 -18.20
C TRP A 141 -29.45 -11.99 -17.21
N LEU A 142 -28.58 -11.10 -16.72
CA LEU A 142 -28.97 -10.01 -15.84
C LEU A 142 -29.94 -9.06 -16.56
N ALA A 143 -29.65 -8.69 -17.81
CA ALA A 143 -30.51 -7.84 -18.63
C ALA A 143 -31.88 -8.48 -18.88
N ALA A 144 -31.92 -9.79 -19.17
CA ALA A 144 -33.16 -10.54 -19.34
C ALA A 144 -33.99 -10.60 -18.05
N MET A 145 -33.33 -10.83 -16.91
CA MET A 145 -33.96 -10.83 -15.58
C MET A 145 -34.60 -9.47 -15.26
N LEU A 146 -33.85 -8.38 -15.45
CA LEU A 146 -34.34 -7.03 -15.22
C LEU A 146 -35.48 -6.66 -16.17
N GLY A 147 -35.38 -7.05 -17.45
CA GLY A 147 -36.46 -6.87 -18.43
C GLY A 147 -37.74 -7.62 -18.04
N TRP A 148 -37.61 -8.87 -17.60
CA TRP A 148 -38.74 -9.68 -17.13
C TRP A 148 -39.38 -9.11 -15.86
N LEU A 149 -38.57 -8.70 -14.88
CA LEU A 149 -39.04 -8.03 -13.65
C LEU A 149 -39.76 -6.72 -13.96
N GLY A 150 -39.24 -5.91 -14.89
CA GLY A 150 -39.87 -4.67 -15.34
C GLY A 150 -41.20 -4.89 -16.05
N LEU A 151 -41.32 -5.93 -16.88
CA LEU A 151 -42.59 -6.31 -17.52
C LEU A 151 -43.61 -6.80 -16.50
N ARG A 152 -43.17 -7.57 -15.50
CA ARG A 152 -44.04 -8.12 -14.45
C ARG A 152 -44.54 -7.03 -13.49
N SER A 153 -43.72 -6.03 -13.17
CA SER A 153 -44.15 -4.90 -12.34
C SER A 153 -45.19 -4.03 -13.06
N ARG A 154 -45.00 -3.75 -14.36
CA ARG A 154 -45.99 -3.02 -15.18
C ARG A 154 -47.34 -3.71 -15.26
N ARG A 155 -47.37 -5.04 -15.44
CA ARG A 155 -48.62 -5.82 -15.47
C ARG A 155 -49.38 -5.81 -14.14
N ARG A 156 -48.68 -5.62 -13.01
CA ARG A 156 -49.33 -5.49 -11.69
C ARG A 156 -49.91 -4.10 -11.45
N SER A 157 -49.29 -3.05 -12.00
CA SER A 157 -49.85 -1.68 -11.92
C SER A 157 -51.04 -1.43 -12.84
N SER A 158 -51.24 -2.25 -13.88
CA SER A 158 -52.35 -2.10 -14.83
C SER A 158 -53.64 -2.83 -14.44
N SER A 159 -53.80 -3.27 -13.19
CA SER A 159 -55.10 -3.74 -12.68
C SER A 159 -55.95 -2.52 -12.32
N PRO A 160 -57.03 -2.20 -13.08
CA PRO A 160 -57.97 -1.16 -12.68
C PRO A 160 -58.74 -1.67 -11.46
N ARG A 161 -58.95 -0.80 -10.47
CA ARG A 161 -60.06 -0.96 -9.51
C ARG A 161 -61.32 -0.42 -10.17
#